data_AF-A0A9E4ZWN5-F1
#
_entry.id   AF-A0A9E4ZWN5-F1
#
_cell.length_a   1.000
_cell.length_b   1.000
_cell.length_c   1.000
_cell.angle_alpha   90.00
_cell.angle_beta   90.00
_cell.angle_gamma   90.00
#
_symmetry.space_group_name_H-M   'P 1'
#
loop_
_entity.id
_entity.type
_entity.pdbx_description
1 polymer ?
#
loop_
_entity_poly.entity_id
_entity_poly.type
_entity_poly.pdbx_seq_one_letter_code
_entity_poly.pdbx_strand_id
1 'polypeptide(L)'
;MKMWSNWLAKAERFRRYAKEDLEKGRFDSAAFYSHQSVELLLKAFLIKLTGARPLTRSTSELLAILSRALDGRIPESVIRCSEELEQHYVQARYPDARISEYRRWEAERAIECMEVIWSYVQGYNLTGWRD
;
A
#
# COMPACT_ATOMS: atom_id res chain seq x y z
N MET A 1 -6.80 16.77 15.58
CA MET A 1 -6.59 15.41 15.01
C MET A 1 -5.21 15.38 14.36
N LYS A 2 -4.31 14.48 14.79
CA LYS A 2 -2.91 14.44 14.29
C LYS A 2 -2.92 14.11 12.79
N MET A 3 -2.17 14.84 11.97
CA MET A 3 -2.26 14.73 10.49
C MET A 3 -2.13 13.30 9.95
N TRP A 4 -1.21 12.49 10.48
CA TRP A 4 -0.99 11.10 10.05
C TRP A 4 -2.23 10.20 10.22
N SER A 5 -3.11 10.47 11.19
CA SER A 5 -4.29 9.64 11.44
C SER A 5 -5.30 9.74 10.30
N ASN A 6 -5.38 10.90 9.64
CA ASN A 6 -6.23 11.09 8.46
C ASN A 6 -5.75 10.27 7.26
N TRP A 7 -4.42 10.14 7.10
CA TRP A 7 -3.81 9.31 6.07
C TRP A 7 -4.07 7.83 6.33
N LEU A 8 -3.86 7.38 7.58
CA LEU A 8 -4.13 6.01 7.99
C LEU A 8 -5.61 5.64 7.80
N ALA A 9 -6.54 6.49 8.27
CA ALA A 9 -7.97 6.25 8.09
C ALA A 9 -8.37 6.16 6.60
N LYS A 10 -7.70 6.90 5.71
CA LYS A 10 -7.92 6.78 4.26
C LYS A 10 -7.31 5.51 3.69
N ALA A 11 -6.13 5.10 4.15
CA ALA A 11 -5.51 3.83 3.79
C ALA A 11 -6.41 2.64 4.16
N GLU A 12 -7.02 2.65 5.35
CA GLU A 12 -7.96 1.63 5.82
C GLU A 12 -9.22 1.57 4.95
N ARG A 13 -9.78 2.73 4.57
CA ARG A 13 -10.92 2.77 3.64
C ARG A 13 -10.57 2.14 2.29
N PHE A 14 -9.40 2.45 1.74
CA PHE A 14 -8.96 1.86 0.47
C PHE A 14 -8.67 0.37 0.58
N ARG A 15 -8.12 -0.11 1.72
CA ARG A 15 -8.00 -1.55 1.99
C ARG A 15 -9.35 -2.25 1.96
N ARG A 16 -10.39 -1.63 2.54
CA ARG A 16 -11.76 -2.15 2.51
C ARG A 16 -12.34 -2.14 1.08
N TYR A 17 -12.19 -1.04 0.34
CA TYR A 17 -12.67 -0.95 -1.04
C TYR A 17 -12.03 -2.01 -1.94
N ALA A 18 -10.72 -2.27 -1.79
CA ALA A 18 -10.06 -3.31 -2.55
C ALA A 18 -10.73 -4.69 -2.38
N LYS A 19 -11.05 -5.06 -1.14
CA LYS A 19 -11.72 -6.33 -0.82
C LYS A 19 -13.14 -6.40 -1.35
N GLU A 20 -13.93 -5.34 -1.14
CA GLU A 20 -15.29 -5.26 -1.67
C GLU A 20 -15.33 -5.31 -3.21
N ASP A 21 -14.35 -4.69 -3.86
CA ASP A 21 -14.26 -4.65 -5.32
C ASP A 21 -13.89 -6.01 -5.90
N LEU A 22 -13.01 -6.77 -5.23
CA LEU A 22 -12.73 -8.16 -5.59
C LEU A 22 -14.00 -9.03 -5.55
N GLU A 23 -14.80 -8.90 -4.49
CA GLU A 23 -16.07 -9.64 -4.33
C GLU A 23 -17.07 -9.28 -5.43
N LYS A 24 -17.11 -7.99 -5.83
CA LYS A 24 -18.03 -7.46 -6.85
C LYS A 24 -17.51 -7.62 -8.28
N GLY A 25 -16.36 -8.27 -8.49
CA GLY A 25 -15.80 -8.51 -9.83
C GLY A 25 -15.12 -7.30 -10.48
N ARG A 26 -14.82 -6.25 -9.72
CA ARG A 26 -14.12 -5.04 -10.21
C ARG A 26 -12.62 -5.17 -9.95
N PHE A 27 -11.96 -5.97 -10.79
CA PHE A 27 -10.59 -6.42 -10.52
C PHE A 27 -9.53 -5.31 -10.69
N ASP A 28 -9.72 -4.43 -11.67
CA ASP A 28 -8.89 -3.25 -11.89
C ASP A 28 -8.93 -2.30 -10.67
N SER A 29 -10.13 -1.98 -10.19
CA SER A 29 -10.29 -1.10 -9.03
C SER A 29 -9.81 -1.76 -7.74
N ALA A 30 -9.99 -3.08 -7.59
CA ALA A 30 -9.41 -3.83 -6.48
C ALA A 30 -7.88 -3.74 -6.44
N ALA A 31 -7.21 -3.93 -7.58
CA ALA A 31 -5.76 -3.80 -7.70
C ALA A 31 -5.29 -2.35 -7.45
N PHE A 32 -6.00 -1.36 -8.00
CA PHE A 32 -5.71 0.06 -7.78
C PHE A 32 -5.82 0.45 -6.30
N TYR A 33 -6.91 0.08 -5.64
CA TYR A 33 -7.12 0.40 -4.23
C TYR A 33 -6.14 -0.34 -3.31
N SER A 34 -5.65 -1.52 -3.72
CA SER A 34 -4.56 -2.21 -3.01
C SER A 34 -3.28 -1.38 -3.01
N HIS A 35 -2.85 -0.87 -4.17
CA HIS A 35 -1.71 0.06 -4.26
C HIS A 35 -1.97 1.33 -3.44
N GLN A 36 -3.11 2.00 -3.64
CA GLN A 36 -3.41 3.26 -2.95
C GLN A 36 -3.49 3.11 -1.42
N SER A 37 -3.96 1.95 -0.94
CA SER A 37 -3.96 1.65 0.48
C SER A 37 -2.54 1.61 1.05
N VAL A 38 -1.62 0.88 0.39
CA VAL A 38 -0.22 0.78 0.80
C VAL A 38 0.50 2.13 0.73
N GLU A 39 0.31 2.88 -0.35
CA GLU A 39 0.92 4.21 -0.50
C GLU A 39 0.56 5.14 0.67
N LEU A 40 -0.73 5.19 1.02
CA LEU A 40 -1.21 6.05 2.11
C LEU A 40 -0.80 5.53 3.49
N LEU A 41 -0.74 4.21 3.69
CA LEU A 41 -0.25 3.60 4.92
C LEU A 41 1.21 4.01 5.18
N LEU A 42 2.09 3.82 4.20
CA LEU A 42 3.51 4.14 4.33
C LEU A 42 3.71 5.64 4.57
N LYS A 43 2.96 6.50 3.85
CA LYS A 43 2.98 7.95 4.10
C LYS A 43 2.51 8.30 5.50
N ALA A 44 1.45 7.65 6.01
CA ALA A 44 0.98 7.89 7.38
C ALA A 44 2.08 7.58 8.40
N PHE A 45 2.78 6.46 8.24
CA PHE A 45 3.87 6.05 9.14
C PHE A 45 5.07 6.99 9.04
N LEU A 46 5.48 7.39 7.83
CA LEU A 46 6.56 8.36 7.64
C LEU A 46 6.23 9.72 8.26
N ILE A 47 5.00 10.22 8.06
CA ILE A 47 4.55 11.46 8.70
C ILE A 47 4.60 11.34 10.22
N LYS A 48 4.19 10.18 10.77
CA LYS A 48 4.19 9.93 12.22
C LYS A 48 5.61 9.86 12.79
N LEU A 49 6.53 9.21 12.08
CA LEU A 49 7.92 8.96 12.47
C LEU A 49 8.81 10.21 12.34
N THR A 50 8.74 10.89 11.20
CA THR A 50 9.75 11.89 10.80
C THR A 50 9.15 13.25 10.54
N GLY A 51 7.82 13.38 10.47
CA GLY A 51 7.13 14.59 10.02
C GLY A 51 7.24 14.84 8.51
N ALA A 52 8.04 14.05 7.78
CA ALA A 52 8.23 14.21 6.34
C ALA A 52 6.97 13.84 5.54
N ARG A 53 6.79 14.49 4.40
CA ARG A 53 5.68 14.23 3.47
C ARG A 53 6.21 13.87 2.08
N PRO A 54 6.65 12.62 1.87
CA PRO A 54 7.12 12.20 0.55
C PRO A 54 6.03 12.41 -0.51
N LEU A 55 6.40 13.00 -1.64
CA LEU A 55 5.49 13.29 -2.75
C LEU A 55 5.38 12.12 -3.75
N THR A 56 6.29 11.16 -3.66
CA THR A 56 6.31 9.96 -4.51
C THR A 56 5.06 9.10 -4.33
N ARG A 57 4.79 8.27 -5.34
CA ARG A 57 3.75 7.24 -5.35
C ARG A 57 4.34 5.84 -5.46
N SER A 58 5.66 5.73 -5.62
CA SER A 58 6.36 4.45 -5.59
C SER A 58 6.29 3.89 -4.17
N THR A 59 5.64 2.74 -4.03
CA THR A 59 5.59 2.02 -2.75
C THR A 59 6.98 1.54 -2.34
N SER A 60 7.83 1.21 -3.32
CA SER A 60 9.19 0.71 -3.06
C SER A 60 10.11 1.82 -2.57
N GLU A 61 9.99 3.03 -3.13
CA GLU A 61 10.68 4.22 -2.63
C GLU A 61 10.21 4.58 -1.21
N LEU A 62 8.89 4.56 -0.96
CA LEU A 62 8.33 4.81 0.38
C LEU A 62 8.83 3.80 1.41
N LEU A 63 8.90 2.51 1.04
CA LEU A 63 9.49 1.47 1.89
C LEU A 63 10.97 1.72 2.15
N ALA A 64 11.75 2.07 1.14
CA ALA A 64 13.17 2.38 1.33
C ALA A 64 13.39 3.57 2.28
N ILE A 65 12.54 4.60 2.21
CA ILE A 65 12.56 5.72 3.16
C ILE A 65 12.20 5.21 4.58
N LEU A 66 11.18 4.37 4.71
CA LEU A 66 10.76 3.80 6.00
C LEU A 66 11.85 2.94 6.63
N SER A 67 12.52 2.08 5.85
CA SER A 67 13.66 1.27 6.31
C SER A 67 14.77 2.12 6.90
N ARG A 68 15.16 3.20 6.20
CA ARG A 68 16.16 4.15 6.70
C ARG A 68 15.73 4.85 7.98
N ALA A 69 14.45 5.21 8.09
CA ALA A 69 13.92 5.87 9.28
C ALA A 69 13.84 4.93 10.51
N LEU A 70 13.72 3.62 10.30
CA LEU A 70 13.62 2.61 11.35
C LEU A 70 14.95 1.90 11.67
N ASP A 71 16.02 2.20 10.93
CA ASP A 71 17.29 1.46 10.95
C ASP A 71 17.09 -0.08 10.86
N GLY A 72 16.11 -0.49 10.07
CA GLY A 72 15.62 -1.87 10.01
C GLY A 72 15.70 -2.47 8.62
N ARG A 73 15.96 -3.78 8.54
CA ARG A 73 15.88 -4.53 7.28
C ARG A 73 14.43 -4.87 6.96
N ILE A 74 14.01 -4.59 5.73
CA ILE A 74 12.71 -5.00 5.21
C ILE A 74 12.81 -6.46 4.74
N PRO A 75 11.86 -7.34 5.12
CA PRO A 75 11.79 -8.69 4.58
C PRO A 75 11.63 -8.69 3.05
N GLU A 76 12.29 -9.62 2.37
CA GLU A 76 12.24 -9.75 0.90
C GLU A 76 10.80 -9.88 0.37
N SER A 77 9.93 -10.57 1.10
CA SER A 77 8.51 -10.71 0.74
C SER A 77 7.79 -9.36 0.67
N VAL A 78 8.12 -8.42 1.56
CA VAL A 78 7.52 -7.09 1.62
C VAL A 78 8.04 -6.23 0.47
N ILE A 79 9.34 -6.34 0.15
CA ILE A 79 9.95 -5.65 -1.00
C ILE A 79 9.28 -6.11 -2.30
N ARG A 80 9.22 -7.42 -2.54
CA ARG A 80 8.61 -7.99 -3.74
C ARG A 80 7.13 -7.60 -3.87
N CYS A 81 6.37 -7.65 -2.77
CA CYS A 81 4.97 -7.24 -2.79
C CYS A 81 4.80 -5.75 -3.12
N SER A 82 5.74 -4.91 -2.68
CA SER A 82 5.70 -3.48 -2.99
C SER A 82 5.97 -3.22 -4.46
N GLU A 83 7.00 -3.83 -5.04
CA GLU A 83 7.33 -3.68 -6.46
C GLU A 83 6.18 -4.17 -7.35
N GLU A 84 5.57 -5.29 -6.97
CA GLU A 84 4.44 -5.85 -7.71
C GLU A 84 3.20 -4.94 -7.72
N LEU A 85 2.97 -4.18 -6.65
CA LEU A 85 1.84 -3.24 -6.59
C LEU A 85 2.03 -2.02 -7.50
N GLU A 86 3.26 -1.60 -7.79
CA GLU A 86 3.54 -0.34 -8.50
C GLU A 86 2.89 -0.30 -9.89
N GLN A 87 2.84 -1.44 -10.57
CA GLN A 87 2.23 -1.54 -11.91
C GLN A 87 0.75 -1.14 -11.89
N HIS A 88 0.03 -1.45 -10.80
CA HIS A 88 -1.40 -1.20 -10.68
C HIS A 88 -1.72 0.28 -10.49
N TYR A 89 -0.74 1.11 -10.09
CA TYR A 89 -0.94 2.54 -10.09
C TYR A 89 -1.23 3.05 -11.51
N VAL A 90 -0.50 2.62 -12.53
CA VAL A 90 -0.73 3.10 -13.91
C VAL A 90 -1.76 2.23 -14.63
N GLN A 91 -1.56 0.91 -14.64
CA GLN A 91 -2.31 -0.01 -15.48
C GLN A 91 -3.81 -0.07 -15.16
N ALA A 92 -4.21 0.16 -13.91
CA ALA A 92 -5.63 0.11 -13.52
C ALA A 92 -6.40 1.40 -13.83
N ARG A 93 -5.73 2.48 -14.25
CA ARG A 93 -6.37 3.78 -14.53
C ARG A 93 -6.52 4.06 -16.01
N TYR A 94 -5.62 3.55 -16.83
CA TYR A 94 -5.51 3.91 -18.23
C TYR A 94 -5.83 2.68 -19.09
N PRO A 95 -6.91 2.72 -19.90
CA PRO A 95 -7.31 1.59 -20.74
C PRO A 95 -6.22 1.14 -21.74
N ASP A 96 -5.33 2.05 -22.12
CA ASP A 96 -4.22 1.84 -23.06
C ASP A 96 -2.91 1.40 -22.38
N ALA A 97 -2.88 1.29 -21.05
CA ALA A 97 -1.67 0.90 -20.30
C ALA A 97 -1.47 -0.62 -20.21
N ARG A 98 -2.39 -1.44 -20.76
CA ARG A 98 -2.27 -2.91 -20.85
C ARG A 98 -3.10 -3.45 -22.02
N ILE A 99 -2.74 -4.64 -22.51
CA ILE A 99 -3.40 -5.30 -23.65
C ILE A 99 -4.65 -6.08 -23.22
N SER A 100 -4.58 -6.76 -22.07
CA SER A 100 -5.65 -7.62 -21.56
C SER A 100 -6.48 -6.91 -20.49
N GLU A 101 -7.71 -7.36 -20.26
CA GLU A 101 -8.46 -6.96 -19.07
C GLU A 101 -7.85 -7.55 -17.79
N TYR A 102 -8.08 -6.89 -16.65
CA TYR A 102 -7.73 -7.43 -15.34
C TYR A 102 -8.50 -8.72 -15.06
N ARG A 103 -7.78 -9.74 -14.61
CA ARG A 103 -8.36 -11.00 -14.16
C ARG A 103 -8.45 -11.03 -12.64
N ARG A 104 -9.35 -11.87 -12.11
CA ARG A 104 -9.52 -12.07 -10.67
C ARG A 104 -8.20 -12.35 -9.95
N TRP A 105 -7.37 -13.24 -10.48
CA TRP A 105 -6.12 -13.63 -9.83
C TRP A 105 -5.13 -12.47 -9.68
N GLU A 106 -5.14 -11.48 -10.58
CA GLU A 106 -4.31 -10.28 -10.48
C GLU A 106 -4.77 -9.41 -9.30
N ALA A 107 -6.09 -9.26 -9.14
CA ALA A 107 -6.67 -8.54 -8.00
C ALA A 107 -6.46 -9.27 -6.67
N GLU A 108 -6.60 -10.59 -6.64
CA GLU A 108 -6.30 -11.43 -5.47
C GLU A 108 -4.84 -11.27 -5.05
N ARG A 109 -3.92 -11.31 -6.02
CA ARG A 109 -2.50 -11.13 -5.79
C ARG A 109 -2.15 -9.73 -5.29
N ALA A 110 -2.77 -8.69 -5.86
CA ALA A 110 -2.62 -7.32 -5.37
C ALA A 110 -3.10 -7.16 -3.91
N ILE A 111 -4.22 -7.80 -3.55
CA ILE A 111 -4.73 -7.79 -2.18
C ILE A 111 -3.79 -8.55 -1.24
N GLU A 112 -3.26 -9.70 -1.66
CA GLU A 112 -2.26 -10.44 -0.89
C GLU A 112 -1.02 -9.57 -0.61
N CYS A 113 -0.47 -8.92 -1.64
CA CYS A 113 0.65 -7.99 -1.51
C CYS A 113 0.34 -6.85 -0.52
N MET A 114 -0.85 -6.25 -0.64
CA MET A 114 -1.30 -5.22 0.29
C MET A 114 -1.30 -5.76 1.73
N GLU A 115 -1.86 -6.93 1.97
CA GLU A 115 -1.96 -7.53 3.31
C GLU A 115 -0.59 -7.87 3.91
N VAL A 116 0.37 -8.33 3.10
CA VAL A 116 1.76 -8.56 3.52
C VAL A 116 2.40 -7.27 4.04
N ILE A 117 2.27 -6.17 3.28
CA ILE A 117 2.87 -4.88 3.66
C ILE A 117 2.14 -4.27 4.86
N TRP A 118 0.81 -4.37 4.93
CA TRP A 118 0.02 -3.95 6.08
C TRP A 118 0.47 -4.66 7.36
N SER A 119 0.63 -5.98 7.30
CA SER A 119 1.05 -6.79 8.45
C SER A 119 2.46 -6.40 8.92
N TYR A 120 3.38 -6.19 7.99
CA TYR A 120 4.73 -5.71 8.30
C TYR A 120 4.71 -4.36 9.01
N VAL A 121 4.01 -3.38 8.46
CA VAL A 121 3.94 -2.01 9.02
C VAL A 121 3.23 -1.99 10.38
N GLN A 122 2.15 -2.77 10.54
CA GLN A 122 1.43 -2.89 11.81
C GLN A 122 2.27 -3.58 12.90
N GLY A 123 3.21 -4.45 12.53
CA GLY A 123 4.16 -5.06 13.46
C GLY A 123 4.97 -4.03 14.26
N TYR A 124 5.31 -2.90 13.65
CA TYR A 124 5.97 -1.79 14.35
C TYR A 124 5.05 -1.08 15.33
N ASN A 125 3.74 -1.03 15.06
CA ASN A 125 2.78 -0.34 15.91
C ASN A 125 2.53 -1.08 17.25
N LEU A 126 2.89 -2.37 17.34
CA LEU A 126 2.70 -3.21 18.53
C LEU A 126 3.88 -3.19 19.53
N THR A 127 5.07 -2.79 19.10
CA THR A 127 6.30 -2.93 19.89
C THR A 127 6.82 -1.63 20.52
N GLY A 128 6.32 -0.45 20.15
CA GLY A 128 6.84 0.80 20.71
C GLY A 128 6.03 2.07 20.43
N TRP A 129 4.75 1.93 20.07
CA TRP A 129 3.89 3.04 19.64
C TRP A 129 2.57 3.11 20.41
N ARG A 130 2.63 2.85 21.71
CA ARG A 130 1.58 3.34 22.61
C ARG A 130 1.97 4.76 22.97
N ASP A 131 1.14 5.72 22.52
CA ASP A 131 1.09 7.05 23.15
C ASP A 131 1.01 6.87 24.68
#